data_AF-A0A968GSD6-F1
#
_entry.id   AF-A0A968GSD6-F1
#
_cell.length_a   1.000
_cell.length_b   1.000
_cell.length_c   1.000
_cell.angle_alpha   90.00
_cell.angle_beta   90.00
_cell.angle_gamma   90.00
#
_symmetry.space_group_name_H-M   'P 1'
#
loop_
_entity.id
_entity.type
_entity.pdbx_description
1 polymer ?
#
loop_
_entity_poly.entity_id
_entity_poly.type
_entity_poly.pdbx_seq_one_letter_code
_entity_poly.pdbx_strand_id
1 'polypeptide(L)'
;MFSTVRYFIKTSIIFLLIGLLSGFYMLFVKSYLNIWPHPELVSAHTHIILSGSVMMMIMGVALWFFPRPEKEDPLYKPELILFSYYLMTISTAIRFILQVILSVIEPNEILKFILMVSSLGQIAALIIFFISMWGRIRSVGSHIREAKGEKF
;
A
#
# COMPACT_ATOMS: atom_id res chain seq x y z
N MET A 1 -8.59 -8.36 13.94
CA MET A 1 -8.18 -8.93 12.64
C MET A 1 -9.17 -8.63 11.52
N PHE A 2 -10.41 -9.12 11.56
CA PHE A 2 -11.37 -8.90 10.46
C PHE A 2 -11.70 -7.42 10.19
N SER A 3 -11.69 -6.57 11.23
CA SER A 3 -11.82 -5.11 11.08
C SER A 3 -10.64 -4.50 10.31
N THR A 4 -9.41 -4.83 10.71
CA THR A 4 -8.18 -4.32 10.08
C THR A 4 -8.03 -4.75 8.62
N VAL A 5 -8.39 -6.00 8.30
CA VAL A 5 -8.45 -6.49 6.91
C VAL A 5 -9.34 -5.59 6.05
N ARG A 6 -10.54 -5.26 6.55
CA ARG A 6 -11.49 -4.40 5.82
C ARG A 6 -10.92 -3.00 5.61
N TYR A 7 -10.11 -2.48 6.52
CA TYR A 7 -9.47 -1.18 6.34
C TYR A 7 -8.49 -1.19 5.17
N PHE A 8 -7.55 -2.14 5.11
CA PHE A 8 -6.63 -2.28 3.99
C PHE A 8 -7.36 -2.41 2.64
N ILE A 9 -8.33 -3.33 2.57
CA ILE A 9 -9.04 -3.62 1.32
C ILE A 9 -9.91 -2.43 0.88
N LYS A 10 -10.72 -1.84 1.77
CA LYS A 10 -11.58 -0.70 1.39
C LYS A 10 -10.75 0.52 0.98
N THR A 11 -9.68 0.82 1.71
CA THR A 11 -8.80 1.95 1.38
C THR A 11 -8.05 1.70 0.08
N SER A 12 -7.62 0.45 -0.22
CA SER A 12 -7.03 0.13 -1.51
C SER A 12 -7.98 0.39 -2.69
N ILE A 13 -9.27 0.10 -2.54
CA ILE A 13 -10.28 0.37 -3.58
C ILE A 13 -10.46 1.88 -3.77
N ILE A 14 -10.47 2.66 -2.67
CA ILE A 14 -10.56 4.12 -2.75
C ILE A 14 -9.33 4.69 -3.47
N PHE A 15 -8.12 4.25 -3.11
CA PHE A 15 -6.90 4.67 -3.78
C PHE A 15 -6.82 4.19 -5.24
N LEU A 16 -7.38 3.03 -5.57
CA LEU A 16 -7.53 2.59 -6.95
C LEU A 16 -8.40 3.56 -7.75
N LEU A 17 -9.57 3.93 -7.22
CA LEU A 17 -10.46 4.88 -7.88
C LEU A 17 -9.78 6.22 -8.12
N ILE A 18 -9.07 6.76 -7.11
CA ILE A 18 -8.30 8.01 -7.25
C ILE A 18 -7.18 7.85 -8.30
N GLY A 19 -6.48 6.72 -8.30
CA GLY A 19 -5.47 6.37 -9.30
C GLY A 19 -6.04 6.33 -10.72
N LEU A 20 -7.19 5.68 -10.92
CA LEU A 20 -7.85 5.62 -12.22
C LEU A 20 -8.32 7.00 -12.69
N LEU A 21 -8.89 7.81 -11.80
CA LEU A 21 -9.31 9.17 -12.11
C LEU A 21 -8.13 10.09 -12.48
N SER A 22 -7.00 9.99 -11.77
CA SER A 22 -5.79 10.74 -12.14
C SER A 22 -5.22 10.29 -13.48
N GLY A 23 -5.23 8.98 -13.77
CA GLY A 23 -4.82 8.44 -15.07
C GLY A 23 -5.73 8.93 -16.21
N PHE A 24 -7.04 8.92 -15.99
CA PHE A 24 -8.02 9.45 -16.93
C PHE A 24 -7.83 10.95 -17.19
N TYR A 25 -7.60 11.73 -16.13
CA TYR A 25 -7.31 13.16 -16.26
C TYR A 25 -6.06 13.42 -17.10
N MET A 26 -4.96 12.71 -16.84
CA MET A 26 -3.73 12.82 -17.63
C MET A 26 -3.94 12.47 -19.10
N LEU A 27 -4.72 11.40 -19.37
CA LEU A 27 -5.08 11.02 -20.74
C LEU A 27 -5.91 12.11 -21.42
N PHE A 28 -6.94 12.64 -20.73
CA PHE A 28 -7.80 13.69 -21.27
C PHE A 28 -7.01 14.94 -21.65
N VAL A 29 -6.17 15.44 -20.72
CA VAL A 29 -5.33 16.62 -20.94
C VAL A 29 -4.35 16.39 -22.09
N LYS A 30 -3.73 15.21 -22.17
CA LYS A 30 -2.84 14.86 -23.27
C LYS A 30 -3.56 14.81 -24.61
N SER A 31 -4.73 14.16 -24.68
CA SER A 31 -5.44 13.91 -25.93
C SER A 31 -6.18 15.14 -26.47
N TYR A 32 -6.79 15.95 -25.60
CA TYR A 32 -7.65 17.06 -26.00
C TYR A 32 -6.98 18.43 -25.89
N LEU A 33 -6.00 18.58 -24.99
CA LEU A 33 -5.29 19.85 -24.80
C LEU A 33 -3.85 19.81 -25.33
N ASN A 34 -3.38 18.65 -25.80
CA ASN A 34 -2.00 18.42 -26.28
C ASN A 34 -0.92 18.79 -25.23
N ILE A 35 -1.26 18.70 -23.95
CA ILE A 35 -0.35 18.98 -22.83
C ILE A 35 0.13 17.64 -22.26
N TRP A 36 1.45 17.45 -22.23
CA TRP A 36 2.04 16.26 -21.63
C TRP A 36 1.92 16.29 -20.10
N PRO A 37 1.61 15.16 -19.45
CA PRO A 37 1.50 15.11 -18.00
C PRO A 37 2.81 15.49 -17.30
N HIS A 38 2.72 16.32 -16.26
CA HIS A 38 3.88 16.68 -15.45
C HIS A 38 4.47 15.43 -14.76
N PRO A 39 5.81 15.28 -14.66
CA PRO A 39 6.45 14.11 -14.04
C PRO A 39 5.97 13.82 -12.61
N GLU A 40 5.75 14.85 -11.79
CA GLU A 40 5.20 14.68 -10.43
C GLU A 40 3.80 14.08 -10.45
N LEU A 41 2.95 14.45 -11.41
CA LEU A 41 1.60 13.90 -11.52
C LEU A 41 1.62 12.43 -11.95
N VAL A 42 2.54 12.06 -12.86
CA VAL A 42 2.78 10.66 -13.24
C VAL A 42 3.27 9.85 -12.04
N SER A 43 4.18 10.42 -11.25
CA SER A 43 4.69 9.80 -10.03
C SER A 43 3.59 9.62 -8.97
N ALA A 44 2.72 10.63 -8.79
CA ALA A 44 1.55 10.58 -7.90
C ALA A 44 0.61 9.44 -8.28
N HIS A 45 0.21 9.38 -9.56
CA HIS A 45 -0.63 8.33 -10.14
C HIS A 45 -0.03 6.93 -9.91
N THR A 46 1.26 6.79 -10.19
CA THR A 46 1.97 5.51 -10.05
C THR A 46 1.96 5.01 -8.61
N HIS A 47 2.29 5.88 -7.65
CA HIS A 47 2.38 5.46 -6.24
C HIS A 47 1.00 5.24 -5.61
N ILE A 48 -0.03 6.00 -5.98
CA ILE A 48 -1.37 5.73 -5.44
C ILE A 48 -1.96 4.43 -5.99
N ILE A 49 -1.65 4.05 -7.24
CA ILE A 49 -2.04 2.74 -7.78
C ILE A 49 -1.21 1.61 -7.17
N LEU A 50 0.12 1.70 -7.21
CA LEU A 50 0.98 0.60 -6.80
C LEU A 50 1.02 0.45 -5.28
N SER A 51 1.41 1.50 -4.56
CA SER A 51 1.53 1.46 -3.09
C SER A 51 0.17 1.59 -2.41
N GLY A 52 -0.66 2.53 -2.86
CA GLY A 52 -1.96 2.81 -2.25
C GLY A 52 -3.01 1.74 -2.52
N SER A 53 -3.06 1.22 -3.76
CA SER A 53 -4.04 0.19 -4.12
C SER A 53 -3.43 -1.21 -4.07
N VAL A 54 -2.56 -1.56 -5.01
CA VAL A 54 -2.10 -2.95 -5.21
C VAL A 54 -1.44 -3.50 -3.94
N MET A 55 -0.49 -2.77 -3.36
CA MET A 55 0.24 -3.22 -2.18
C MET A 55 -0.67 -3.31 -0.95
N MET A 56 -1.54 -2.32 -0.72
CA MET A 56 -2.52 -2.37 0.37
C MET A 56 -3.52 -3.52 0.22
N MET A 57 -3.96 -3.82 -1.01
CA MET A 57 -4.79 -4.98 -1.30
C MET A 57 -4.04 -6.27 -0.96
N ILE A 58 -2.79 -6.41 -1.41
CA ILE A 58 -1.94 -7.58 -1.10
C ILE A 58 -1.76 -7.75 0.41
N MET A 59 -1.46 -6.67 1.14
CA MET A 59 -1.33 -6.70 2.61
C MET A 59 -2.65 -7.12 3.28
N GLY A 60 -3.78 -6.54 2.87
CA GLY A 60 -5.09 -6.90 3.41
C GLY A 60 -5.46 -8.37 3.14
N VAL A 61 -5.22 -8.85 1.92
CA VAL A 61 -5.46 -10.24 1.53
C VAL A 61 -4.50 -11.18 2.27
N ALA A 62 -3.21 -10.87 2.38
CA ALA A 62 -2.24 -11.69 3.12
C ALA A 62 -2.64 -11.79 4.61
N LEU A 63 -3.08 -10.69 5.22
CA LEU A 63 -3.58 -10.67 6.59
C LEU A 63 -4.81 -11.58 6.77
N TRP A 64 -5.65 -11.72 5.74
CA TRP A 64 -6.84 -12.58 5.73
C TRP A 64 -6.54 -14.05 5.41
N PHE A 65 -5.71 -14.29 4.38
CA PHE A 65 -5.46 -15.59 3.78
C PHE A 65 -4.41 -16.40 4.54
N PHE A 66 -3.35 -15.75 5.04
CA PHE A 66 -2.29 -16.47 5.74
C PHE A 66 -2.81 -17.08 7.05
N PRO A 67 -2.24 -18.22 7.48
CA PRO A 67 -2.63 -18.89 8.71
C PRO A 67 -2.65 -17.93 9.89
N ARG A 68 -3.52 -18.19 10.88
CA ARG A 68 -3.53 -17.38 12.10
C ARG A 68 -2.16 -17.48 12.80
N PRO A 69 -1.71 -16.39 13.44
CA PRO A 69 -0.50 -16.41 14.25
C PRO A 69 -0.63 -17.45 15.38
N GLU A 70 0.48 -18.05 15.77
CA GLU A 70 0.54 -18.89 16.98
C GLU A 70 0.32 -18.03 18.22
N LYS A 71 -0.09 -18.65 19.33
CA LYS A 71 -0.30 -17.91 20.58
C LYS A 71 1.01 -17.32 21.11
N GLU A 72 2.12 -17.99 20.85
CA GLU A 72 3.45 -17.62 21.30
C GLU A 72 4.27 -16.87 20.22
N ASP A 73 3.69 -16.48 19.08
CA ASP A 73 4.42 -15.75 18.03
C ASP A 73 4.89 -14.37 18.55
N PRO A 74 6.22 -14.16 18.72
CA PRO A 74 6.73 -12.93 19.32
C PRO A 74 6.67 -11.74 18.34
N LEU A 75 6.54 -12.00 17.04
CA LEU A 75 6.56 -10.99 15.99
C LEU A 75 5.17 -10.40 15.74
N TYR A 76 4.12 -11.20 15.92
CA TYR A 76 2.77 -10.78 15.61
C TYR A 76 2.14 -9.96 16.75
N LYS A 77 1.97 -8.66 16.49
CA LYS A 77 1.19 -7.75 17.36
C LYS A 77 0.08 -7.08 16.53
N PRO A 78 -1.21 -7.28 16.84
CA PRO A 78 -2.32 -6.65 16.11
C PRO A 78 -2.21 -5.13 15.98
N GLU A 79 -1.63 -4.48 17.00
CA GLU A 79 -1.42 -3.03 17.05
C GLU A 79 -0.39 -2.57 16.02
N LEU A 80 0.67 -3.36 15.77
CA LEU A 80 1.67 -3.05 14.75
C LEU A 80 1.11 -3.16 13.33
N ILE A 81 0.20 -4.12 13.09
CA ILE A 81 -0.51 -4.23 11.81
C ILE A 81 -1.47 -3.04 11.60
N LEU A 82 -2.13 -2.58 12.66
CA LEU A 82 -2.98 -1.39 12.57
C LEU A 82 -2.13 -0.12 12.39
N PHE A 83 -0.99 -0.03 13.05
CA PHE A 83 -0.04 1.07 12.90
C PHE A 83 0.50 1.13 11.47
N SER A 84 0.90 0.00 10.88
CA SER A 84 1.37 -0.04 9.50
C SER A 84 0.28 0.37 8.51
N TYR A 85 -0.99 0.01 8.76
CA TYR A 85 -2.13 0.51 7.99
C TYR A 85 -2.20 2.05 7.99
N TYR A 86 -2.20 2.68 9.17
CA TYR A 86 -2.29 4.14 9.27
C TYR A 86 -1.07 4.82 8.66
N LEU A 87 0.13 4.30 8.94
CA LEU A 87 1.38 4.84 8.41
C LEU A 87 1.39 4.78 6.88
N MET A 88 1.02 3.64 6.28
CA MET A 88 0.93 3.50 4.82
C MET A 88 -0.11 4.46 4.25
N THR A 89 -1.32 4.48 4.82
CA THR A 89 -2.45 5.28 4.31
C THR A 89 -2.14 6.77 4.32
N ILE A 90 -1.68 7.29 5.47
CA ILE A 90 -1.35 8.70 5.63
C ILE A 90 -0.17 9.08 4.73
N SER A 91 0.86 8.25 4.68
CA SER A 91 2.05 8.51 3.86
C SER A 91 1.73 8.54 2.37
N THR A 92 0.94 7.59 1.87
CA THR A 92 0.50 7.57 0.46
C THR A 92 -0.42 8.76 0.15
N ALA A 93 -1.34 9.13 1.06
CA ALA A 93 -2.21 10.27 0.86
C ALA A 93 -1.43 11.60 0.81
N ILE A 94 -0.51 11.83 1.76
CA ILE A 94 0.38 12.99 1.77
C ILE A 94 1.20 13.05 0.49
N ARG A 95 1.82 11.93 0.10
CA ARG A 95 2.60 11.85 -1.14
C ARG A 95 1.77 12.25 -2.35
N PHE A 96 0.58 11.66 -2.52
CA PHE A 96 -0.29 11.95 -3.66
C PHE A 96 -0.68 13.43 -3.70
N ILE A 97 -1.16 13.99 -2.59
CA ILE A 97 -1.58 15.39 -2.51
C ILE A 97 -0.40 16.32 -2.82
N LEU A 98 0.77 16.08 -2.24
CA LEU A 98 1.94 16.92 -2.47
C LEU A 98 2.42 16.85 -3.92
N GLN A 99 2.47 15.67 -4.53
CA GLN A 99 2.92 15.56 -5.92
C GLN A 99 1.91 16.15 -6.91
N VAL A 100 0.61 16.10 -6.61
CA VAL A 100 -0.39 16.87 -7.35
C VAL A 100 -0.13 18.36 -7.21
N ILE A 101 0.11 18.87 -6.00
CA ILE A 101 0.44 20.29 -5.78
C ILE A 101 1.71 20.69 -6.54
N LEU A 102 2.78 19.91 -6.43
CA LEU A 102 4.07 20.12 -7.10
C LEU A 102 3.99 19.98 -8.63
N SER A 103 2.88 19.48 -9.16
CA SER A 103 2.63 19.51 -10.61
C SER A 103 2.16 20.88 -11.12
N VAL A 104 1.82 21.79 -10.21
CA VAL A 104 1.25 23.11 -10.52
C VAL A 104 2.08 24.27 -9.94
N ILE A 105 2.85 24.03 -8.88
CA ILE A 105 3.67 25.05 -8.22
C ILE A 105 5.13 24.63 -8.12
N GLU A 106 6.02 25.61 -8.05
CA GLU A 106 7.45 25.38 -7.84
C GLU A 106 7.72 24.76 -6.45
N PRO A 107 8.59 23.75 -6.37
CA PRO A 107 8.88 23.05 -5.13
C PRO A 107 9.71 23.90 -4.18
N ASN A 108 9.18 24.19 -3.00
CA ASN A 108 9.95 24.73 -1.87
C ASN A 108 10.57 23.60 -1.02
N GLU A 109 11.55 23.94 -0.19
CA GLU A 109 12.28 22.96 0.63
C GLU A 109 11.39 22.22 1.65
N ILE A 110 10.34 22.86 2.15
CA ILE A 110 9.39 22.24 3.08
C ILE A 110 8.59 21.13 2.38
N LEU A 111 8.07 21.40 1.17
CA LEU A 111 7.30 20.42 0.39
C LEU A 111 8.18 19.22 -0.01
N LYS A 112 9.43 19.47 -0.42
CA LYS A 112 10.40 18.40 -0.71
C LYS A 112 10.68 17.54 0.52
N PHE A 113 10.86 18.16 1.68
CA PHE A 113 11.10 17.46 2.93
C PHE A 113 9.90 16.59 3.32
N ILE A 114 8.67 17.12 3.29
CA ILE A 114 7.47 16.35 3.62
C ILE A 114 7.27 15.20 2.62
N LEU A 115 7.52 15.43 1.33
CA LEU A 115 7.45 14.39 0.31
C LEU A 115 8.46 13.26 0.59
N MET A 116 9.69 13.59 0.97
CA MET A 116 10.71 12.61 1.37
C MET A 116 10.26 11.81 2.60
N VAL A 117 9.77 12.48 3.65
CA VAL A 117 9.27 11.83 4.88
C VAL A 117 8.08 10.91 4.58
N SER A 118 7.15 11.33 3.72
CA SER A 118 6.04 10.47 3.29
C SER A 118 6.50 9.24 2.49
N SER A 119 7.62 9.34 1.79
CA SER A 119 8.20 8.20 1.06
C SER A 119 8.84 7.21 2.04
N LEU A 120 9.59 7.73 3.02
CA LEU A 120 10.14 6.92 4.12
C LEU A 120 9.04 6.24 4.94
N GLY A 121 7.92 6.92 5.18
CA GLY A 121 6.76 6.36 5.88
C GLY A 121 6.17 5.14 5.17
N GLN A 122 6.06 5.16 3.84
CA GLN A 122 5.62 3.98 3.08
C GLN A 122 6.60 2.80 3.21
N ILE A 123 7.91 3.06 3.14
CA ILE A 123 8.94 2.02 3.32
C ILE A 123 8.84 1.41 4.72
N ALA A 124 8.76 2.25 5.75
CA ALA A 124 8.64 1.81 7.13
C ALA A 124 7.36 1.00 7.37
N ALA A 125 6.23 1.42 6.80
CA ALA A 125 4.96 0.70 6.92
C ALA A 125 5.07 -0.73 6.36
N LEU A 126 5.70 -0.89 5.18
CA LEU A 126 5.93 -2.19 4.59
C LEU A 126 6.83 -3.06 5.44
N ILE A 127 7.96 -2.52 5.91
CA ILE A 127 8.89 -3.26 6.78
C ILE A 127 8.17 -3.75 8.05
N ILE A 128 7.43 -2.87 8.73
CA ILE A 128 6.68 -3.21 9.94
C ILE A 128 5.65 -4.31 9.65
N PHE A 129 4.92 -4.19 8.53
CA PHE A 129 3.93 -5.19 8.14
C PHE A 129 4.57 -6.55 7.88
N PHE A 130 5.65 -6.62 7.09
CA PHE A 130 6.31 -7.89 6.75
C PHE A 130 6.98 -8.54 7.96
N ILE A 131 7.63 -7.76 8.84
CA ILE A 131 8.16 -8.29 10.11
C ILE A 131 7.03 -8.90 10.94
N SER A 132 5.91 -8.19 11.09
CA SER A 132 4.75 -8.65 11.85
C SER A 132 4.08 -9.88 11.25
N MET A 133 4.23 -10.11 9.94
CA MET A 133 3.64 -11.22 9.20
C MET A 133 4.59 -12.41 9.03
N TRP A 134 5.86 -12.28 9.37
CA TRP A 134 6.89 -13.28 9.05
C TRP A 134 6.56 -14.68 9.58
N GLY A 135 6.13 -14.78 10.85
CA GLY A 135 5.73 -16.04 11.47
C GLY A 135 4.49 -16.71 10.85
N ARG A 136 3.73 -15.96 10.05
CA ARG A 136 2.54 -16.46 9.34
C ARG A 136 2.85 -16.98 7.94
N ILE A 137 4.05 -16.76 7.40
CA ILE A 137 4.47 -17.27 6.09
C ILE A 137 4.89 -18.74 6.24
N ARG A 138 3.90 -19.63 6.21
CA ARG A 138 4.09 -21.08 6.34
C ARG A 138 2.95 -21.81 5.67
N SER A 139 3.18 -23.05 5.26
CA SER A 139 2.10 -23.84 4.67
C SER A 139 1.04 -24.21 5.71
N VAL A 140 -0.19 -24.37 5.23
CA VAL A 140 -1.33 -24.86 6.00
C VAL A 140 -1.70 -26.23 5.49
N GLY A 141 -1.50 -27.25 6.32
CA GLY A 141 -2.04 -28.59 6.10
C GLY A 141 -1.43 -29.37 4.92
N SER A 142 -0.79 -28.73 3.93
CA SER A 142 -0.10 -29.45 2.84
C SER A 142 1.00 -30.33 3.42
N HIS A 143 1.75 -29.85 4.41
CA HIS A 143 2.76 -30.65 5.12
C HIS A 143 2.16 -31.90 5.79
N ILE A 144 0.95 -31.80 6.33
CA ILE A 144 0.24 -32.92 6.98
C ILE A 144 -0.30 -33.90 5.94
N ARG A 145 -0.71 -33.42 4.77
CA ARG A 145 -1.25 -34.24 3.67
C ARG A 145 -0.12 -34.90 2.85
N GLU A 146 0.99 -34.20 2.65
CA GLU A 146 2.24 -34.74 2.10
C GLU A 146 2.85 -35.78 3.03
N ALA A 147 2.85 -35.55 4.35
CA ALA A 147 3.26 -36.57 5.33
C ALA A 147 2.36 -37.82 5.31
N LYS A 148 1.12 -37.70 4.83
CA LYS A 148 0.20 -38.82 4.56
C LYS A 148 0.37 -39.43 3.16
N GLY A 149 1.31 -38.94 2.36
CA GLY A 149 1.61 -39.45 1.02
C GLY A 149 0.70 -38.94 -0.09
N GLU A 150 -0.15 -37.94 0.16
CA GLU A 150 -0.95 -37.30 -0.89
C GLU A 150 0.00 -36.46 -1.78
N LYS A 151 0.15 -36.84 -3.05
CA LYS A 151 0.91 -36.08 -4.06
C LYS A 151 0.01 -35.04 -4.72
N PHE A 152 0.48 -33.79 -4.76
CA PHE A 152 -0.13 -32.68 -5.51
C PHE A 152 0.48 -32.57 -6.91
#